data_AF-A0A0F9MCC3-F1
#
_entry.id   AF-A0A0F9MCC3-F1
#
_cell.length_a   1.000
_cell.length_b   1.000
_cell.length_c   1.000
_cell.angle_alpha   90.00
_cell.angle_beta   90.00
_cell.angle_gamma   90.00
#
_symmetry.space_group_name_H-M   'P 1'
#
loop_
_entity.id
_entity.type
_entity.pdbx_description
1 polymer ?
#
loop_
_entity_poly.entity_id
_entity_poly.type
_entity_poly.pdbx_seq_one_letter_code
_entity_poly.pdbx_strand_id
1 'polypeptide(L)'
;LANFTEAVRAGDPAMVGCDMTMGRNFTLALNGAFESSRRTHPIDPRYVSRIGEGPEARVIVDGLNDAITRGAAEGKLFSELDCPWAVKTEPFDLTGYSEFPQAFEG
;
A
#
# COMPACT_ATOMS: atom_id res chain seq x y z
N LEU A 1 17.43 -8.67 5.58
CA LEU A 1 17.92 -10.04 5.80
C LEU A 1 18.93 -10.14 6.95
N ALA A 2 19.87 -9.20 7.10
CA ALA A 2 20.88 -9.23 8.17
C ALA A 2 20.27 -9.43 9.57
N ASN A 3 19.29 -8.61 9.97
CA ASN A 3 18.65 -8.71 11.30
C ASN A 3 17.95 -10.06 11.56
N PHE A 4 17.33 -10.67 10.55
CA PHE A 4 16.66 -11.96 10.73
C PHE A 4 17.67 -13.08 10.95
N THR A 5 18.73 -13.12 10.13
CA THR A 5 19.79 -14.12 10.27
C THR A 5 20.52 -13.99 11.60
N GLU A 6 20.74 -12.77 12.08
CA GLU A 6 21.33 -12.51 13.39
C GLU A 6 20.43 -12.97 14.53
N ALA A 7 19.12 -12.68 14.48
CA ALA A 7 18.15 -13.14 15.47
C ALA A 7 18.14 -14.68 15.59
N VAL A 8 18.17 -15.40 14.47
CA VAL A 8 18.22 -16.87 14.45
C VAL A 8 19.52 -17.40 15.07
N ARG A 9 20.67 -16.79 14.73
CA ARG A 9 21.97 -17.22 15.26
C ARG A 9 22.11 -16.97 16.76
N ALA A 10 21.56 -15.85 17.24
CA ALA A 10 21.55 -15.49 18.66
C ALA A 10 20.51 -16.28 19.47
N GLY A 11 19.51 -16.88 18.78
CA GLY A 11 18.36 -17.48 19.45
C GLY A 11 17.46 -16.46 20.15
N ASP A 12 17.53 -15.20 19.75
CA ASP A 12 16.81 -14.09 20.37
C ASP A 12 15.74 -13.53 19.40
N PRO A 13 14.47 -13.91 19.57
CA PRO A 13 13.39 -13.42 18.71
C PRO A 13 13.11 -11.92 18.88
N ALA A 14 13.57 -11.28 19.97
CA ALA A 14 13.40 -9.83 20.16
C ALA A 14 14.26 -9.01 19.17
N MET A 15 15.27 -9.63 18.55
CA MET A 15 16.09 -9.00 17.51
C MET A 15 15.37 -8.92 16.14
N VAL A 16 14.21 -9.56 15.99
CA VAL A 16 13.43 -9.48 14.75
C VAL A 16 12.74 -8.11 14.69
N GLY A 17 13.14 -7.26 13.75
CA GLY A 17 12.62 -5.90 13.63
C GLY A 17 11.14 -5.78 13.22
N CYS A 18 10.48 -6.89 12.88
CA CYS A 18 9.04 -6.96 12.63
C CYS A 18 8.57 -8.37 13.02
N ASP A 19 8.02 -8.51 14.22
CA ASP A 19 7.45 -9.78 14.66
C ASP A 19 6.08 -10.03 13.98
N MET A 20 5.49 -11.20 14.25
CA MET A 20 4.19 -11.57 13.66
C MET A 20 3.04 -10.65 14.11
N THR A 21 3.11 -10.08 15.30
CA THR A 21 2.10 -9.17 15.83
C THR A 21 2.18 -7.82 15.11
N MET A 22 3.39 -7.30 14.89
CA MET A 22 3.65 -6.09 14.10
C MET A 22 3.23 -6.29 12.64
N GLY A 23 3.62 -7.43 12.04
CA GLY A 23 3.24 -7.78 10.69
C GLY A 23 1.74 -7.88 10.49
N ARG A 24 0.99 -8.37 11.50
CA ARG A 24 -0.47 -8.49 11.45
C ARG A 24 -1.16 -7.16 11.17
N ASN A 25 -0.74 -6.06 11.81
CA ASN A 25 -1.37 -4.76 11.62
C ASN A 25 -1.16 -4.25 10.19
N PHE A 26 0.04 -4.43 9.63
CA PHE A 26 0.34 -4.09 8.25
C PHE A 26 -0.52 -4.92 7.28
N THR A 27 -0.60 -6.24 7.49
CA THR A 27 -1.45 -7.13 6.67
C THR A 27 -2.92 -6.73 6.74
N LEU A 28 -3.45 -6.43 7.93
CA LEU A 28 -4.85 -6.00 8.10
C LEU A 28 -5.12 -4.67 7.39
N ALA A 29 -4.21 -3.70 7.47
CA ALA A 29 -4.36 -2.42 6.77
C ALA A 29 -4.42 -2.61 5.25
N LEU A 30 -3.55 -3.45 4.67
CA LEU A 30 -3.59 -3.76 3.23
C LEU A 30 -4.87 -4.51 2.85
N ASN A 31 -5.27 -5.52 3.61
CA ASN A 31 -6.52 -6.23 3.35
C ASN A 31 -7.72 -5.28 3.40
N GLY A 32 -7.79 -4.41 4.41
CA GLY A 32 -8.81 -3.37 4.50
C GLY A 32 -8.83 -2.44 3.29
N ALA A 33 -7.66 -2.06 2.76
CA ALA A 33 -7.58 -1.26 1.54
C ALA A 33 -8.13 -2.01 0.31
N PHE A 34 -7.83 -3.30 0.17
CA PHE A 34 -8.41 -4.13 -0.89
C PHE A 34 -9.93 -4.29 -0.73
N GLU A 35 -10.39 -4.70 0.44
CA GLU A 35 -11.82 -4.91 0.73
C GLU A 35 -12.63 -3.60 0.58
N SER A 36 -12.05 -2.47 0.99
CA SER A 36 -12.62 -1.12 0.78
C SER A 36 -12.69 -0.76 -0.70
N SER A 37 -11.60 -0.97 -1.45
CA SER A 37 -11.53 -0.62 -2.87
C SER A 37 -12.38 -1.52 -3.76
N ARG A 38 -12.59 -2.77 -3.33
CA ARG A 38 -13.28 -3.87 -4.02
C ARG A 38 -12.73 -4.28 -5.38
N ARG A 39 -11.92 -3.44 -6.01
CA ARG A 39 -11.25 -3.71 -7.29
C ARG A 39 -10.10 -2.73 -7.50
N THR A 40 -9.31 -3.00 -8.53
CA THR A 40 -8.34 -2.02 -9.04
C THR A 40 -9.05 -0.94 -9.85
N HIS A 41 -8.72 0.32 -9.58
CA HIS A 41 -9.22 1.46 -10.37
C HIS A 41 -8.10 1.98 -11.27
N PRO A 42 -8.26 1.94 -12.61
CA PRO A 42 -7.24 2.44 -13.52
C PRO A 42 -7.14 3.97 -13.40
N ILE A 43 -5.90 4.47 -13.42
CA ILE A 43 -5.65 5.91 -13.53
C ILE A 43 -5.88 6.32 -14.97
N ASP A 44 -6.68 7.36 -15.19
CA ASP A 44 -6.92 7.91 -16.53
C ASP A 44 -5.57 8.27 -17.19
N PRO A 45 -5.30 7.81 -18.42
CA PRO A 45 -4.04 8.07 -19.13
C PRO A 45 -3.64 9.54 -19.21
N ARG A 46 -4.59 10.48 -19.09
CA ARG A 46 -4.28 11.93 -19.06
C ARG A 46 -3.44 12.37 -17.86
N TYR A 47 -3.38 11.57 -16.80
CA TYR A 47 -2.55 11.80 -15.62
C TYR A 47 -1.25 11.00 -15.63
N VAL A 48 -0.98 10.29 -16.73
CA VAL A 48 0.10 9.33 -16.84
C VAL A 48 1.03 9.71 -17.98
N SER A 49 2.28 9.94 -17.64
CA SER A 49 3.36 10.26 -18.57
C SER A 49 4.26 9.05 -18.78
N ARG A 50 4.63 8.75 -20.03
CA ARG A 50 5.69 7.77 -20.34
C ARG A 50 6.99 8.52 -20.61
N ILE A 51 8.03 8.24 -19.83
CA ILE A 51 9.36 8.84 -20.00
C ILE A 51 10.32 7.81 -20.58
N GLY A 52 11.01 8.18 -21.66
CA GLY A 52 11.99 7.33 -22.35
C GLY A 52 11.39 6.40 -23.40
N GLU A 53 12.25 5.60 -24.03
CA GLU A 53 11.90 4.70 -25.12
C GLU A 53 12.38 3.27 -24.84
N GLY A 54 11.77 2.29 -25.52
CA GLY A 54 12.17 0.90 -25.42
C GLY A 54 11.92 0.26 -24.04
N PRO A 55 12.72 -0.77 -23.66
CA PRO A 55 12.56 -1.51 -22.41
C PRO A 55 12.77 -0.68 -21.14
N GLU A 56 13.52 0.43 -21.23
CA GLU A 56 13.85 1.30 -20.09
C GLU A 56 12.81 2.39 -19.83
N ALA A 57 11.77 2.48 -20.66
CA ALA A 57 10.74 3.48 -20.53
C ALA A 57 9.95 3.30 -19.23
N ARG A 58 9.67 4.41 -18.56
CA ARG A 58 8.99 4.45 -17.26
C ARG A 58 7.63 5.09 -17.40
N VAL A 59 6.67 4.58 -16.63
CA VAL A 59 5.34 5.17 -16.50
C VAL A 59 5.32 5.96 -15.20
N ILE A 60 4.94 7.24 -15.29
CA ILE A 60 4.92 8.18 -14.17
C ILE A 60 3.52 8.75 -14.06
N VAL A 61 3.01 8.82 -12.84
CA VAL A 61 1.81 9.61 -12.52
C VAL A 61 2.27 10.97 -12.08
N ASP A 62 1.81 12.02 -12.76
CA ASP A 62 2.26 13.38 -12.48
C ASP A 62 1.91 13.78 -11.03
N GLY A 63 2.91 14.27 -10.29
CA GLY A 63 2.76 14.67 -8.89
C GLY A 63 2.76 13.53 -7.85
N LEU A 64 2.91 12.26 -8.24
CA LEU A 64 2.83 11.12 -7.32
C LEU A 64 3.81 11.19 -6.14
N ASN A 65 5.06 11.61 -6.36
CA ASN A 65 6.05 11.69 -5.29
C ASN A 65 5.68 12.72 -4.21
N ASP A 66 5.10 13.85 -4.62
CA ASP A 66 4.59 14.86 -3.69
C ASP A 66 3.40 14.31 -2.91
N ALA A 67 2.45 13.67 -3.61
CA ALA A 67 1.29 13.04 -2.99
C ALA A 67 1.68 11.98 -1.95
N ILE A 68 2.69 11.14 -2.23
CA ILE A 68 3.23 10.16 -1.26
C ILE A 68 3.79 10.86 -0.02
N THR A 69 4.60 11.90 -0.22
CA THR A 69 5.23 12.63 0.87
C THR A 69 4.20 13.32 1.76
N ARG A 70 3.20 13.97 1.14
CA ARG A 70 2.10 14.62 1.85
C ARG A 70 1.18 13.64 2.55
N GLY A 71 0.82 12.53 1.90
CA GLY A 71 -0.02 11.49 2.51
C GLY A 71 0.63 10.88 3.75
N ALA A 72 1.93 10.63 3.69
CA ALA A 72 2.68 10.17 4.85
C ALA A 72 2.73 11.21 5.99
N ALA A 73 2.92 12.49 5.66
CA ALA A 73 2.99 13.57 6.66
C ALA A 73 1.63 13.90 7.29
N GLU A 74 0.55 13.85 6.50
CA GLU A 74 -0.80 14.23 6.93
C GLU A 74 -1.64 13.04 7.41
N GLY A 75 -1.20 11.80 7.20
CA GLY A 75 -1.96 10.59 7.53
C GLY A 75 -3.21 10.43 6.65
N LYS A 76 -3.13 10.83 5.38
CA LYS A 76 -4.26 10.91 4.44
C LYS A 76 -4.07 10.01 3.22
N LEU A 77 -5.18 9.53 2.67
CA LEU A 77 -5.25 8.83 1.40
C LEU A 77 -5.12 9.79 0.22
N PHE A 78 -4.71 9.31 -0.97
CA PHE A 78 -4.63 10.16 -2.16
C PHE A 78 -5.97 10.82 -2.52
N SER A 79 -7.10 10.11 -2.31
CA SER A 79 -8.45 10.65 -2.51
C SER A 79 -8.81 11.78 -1.54
N GLU A 80 -8.02 11.99 -0.50
CA GLU A 80 -8.18 13.06 0.50
C GLU A 80 -7.14 14.19 0.31
N LEU A 81 -6.20 14.04 -0.62
CA LEU A 81 -5.15 15.00 -0.97
C LEU A 81 -5.42 15.75 -2.27
N ASP A 82 -6.68 15.78 -2.72
CA ASP A 82 -7.13 16.37 -3.98
C ASP A 82 -6.43 15.77 -5.23
N CYS A 83 -5.95 14.52 -5.15
CA CYS A 83 -5.38 13.83 -6.31
C CYS A 83 -6.53 13.45 -7.27
N PRO A 84 -6.62 14.04 -8.47
CA PRO A 84 -7.82 13.94 -9.30
C PRO A 84 -8.01 12.58 -9.98
N TRP A 85 -6.99 11.74 -9.95
CA TRP A 85 -7.01 10.35 -10.40
C TRP A 85 -7.36 9.36 -9.28
N ALA A 86 -7.37 9.79 -8.02
CA ALA A 86 -7.65 8.92 -6.90
C ALA A 86 -9.15 8.73 -6.72
N VAL A 87 -9.56 7.50 -6.40
CA VAL A 87 -10.96 7.15 -6.16
C VAL A 87 -11.17 7.03 -4.66
N LYS A 88 -12.13 7.78 -4.13
CA LYS A 88 -12.59 7.60 -2.75
C LYS A 88 -13.42 6.34 -2.65
N THR A 89 -13.15 5.51 -1.65
CA THR A 89 -13.83 4.23 -1.42
C THR A 89 -14.56 4.25 -0.08
N GLU A 90 -15.44 3.28 0.14
CA GLU A 90 -16.16 3.15 1.40
C GLU A 90 -15.28 2.52 2.48
N PRO A 91 -15.29 3.00 3.73
CA PRO A 91 -14.59 2.36 4.83
C PRO A 91 -15.01 0.89 4.98
N PHE A 92 -14.07 0.03 5.31
CA PHE A 92 -14.32 -1.39 5.57
C PHE A 92 -13.99 -1.72 7.04
N ASP A 93 -14.93 -2.35 7.74
CA ASP A 93 -14.75 -2.77 9.13
C ASP A 93 -13.97 -4.10 9.19
N LEU A 94 -12.80 -4.05 9.80
CA LEU A 94 -11.92 -5.22 10.00
C LEU A 94 -12.18 -5.96 11.32
N THR A 95 -13.22 -5.59 12.07
CA THR A 95 -13.60 -6.29 13.30
C THR A 95 -13.91 -7.75 13.01
N GLY A 96 -13.16 -8.66 13.62
CA GLY A 96 -13.30 -10.10 13.40
C GLY A 96 -12.70 -10.62 12.09
N TYR A 97 -11.95 -9.80 11.35
CA TYR A 97 -11.37 -10.19 10.07
C TYR A 97 -10.30 -11.29 10.20
N SER A 98 -10.55 -12.44 9.56
CA SER A 98 -9.71 -13.63 9.65
C SER A 98 -9.20 -14.20 8.32
N GLU A 99 -9.78 -13.82 7.19
CA GLU A 99 -9.43 -14.38 5.87
C GLU A 99 -9.59 -13.36 4.73
N PHE A 100 -8.84 -13.52 3.64
CA PHE A 100 -8.85 -12.66 2.44
C PHE A 100 -8.84 -13.53 1.17
N PRO A 101 -9.48 -13.11 0.05
CA PRO A 101 -10.43 -12.00 -0.09
C PRO A 101 -11.88 -12.41 0.23
N GLN A 102 -12.72 -11.45 0.63
CA GLN A 102 -14.17 -11.62 0.79
C GLN A 102 -14.97 -10.79 -0.23
N ALA A 103 -14.50 -9.59 -0.57
CA ALA A 103 -15.20 -8.69 -1.49
C ALA A 103 -14.31 -8.06 -2.58
N PHE A 104 -13.02 -8.39 -2.64
CA PHE A 104 -12.11 -7.87 -3.68
C PHE A 104 -12.15 -8.69 -4.97
N GLU A 105 -12.27 -8.00 -6.10
CA GLU A 105 -12.20 -8.50 -7.47
C GLU A 105 -10.85 -8.12 -8.11
N GLY A 106 -10.07 -9.14 -8.50
CA GLY A 106 -8.75 -9.00 -9.12
C GLY A 106 -8.77 -8.70 -10.61
#